data_AF-A0A7C2K4W2-F1
#
_entry.id   AF-A0A7C2K4W2-F1
#
_cell.length_a   1.000
_cell.length_b   1.000
_cell.length_c   1.000
_cell.angle_alpha   90.00
_cell.angle_beta   90.00
_cell.angle_gamma   90.00
#
_symmetry.space_group_name_H-M   'P 1'
#
loop_
_entity.id
_entity.type
_entity.pdbx_description
1 polymer ?
#
loop_
_entity_poly.entity_id
_entity_poly.type
_entity_poly.pdbx_seq_one_letter_code
_entity_poly.pdbx_strand_id
1 'polypeptide(L)'
;MERAIIKGNPIQMANHPWVYSGNVLSCSAPKGSCVEVYTRKGVFLGSAIYNPDSNIALRFYSREREELNYLLIKEKIMLADKKRKKYFSKPYYRVVFSESDGLPGLIVDRYGEGFVFQINSYGMEIRREDIVKAIFDAFSPVFIVEKSEGHARKVEGLKERTEVALNSSSYNLSRIIVEEDGLKFYVDLINGQKTGFFYDQRRNRSIIEDHLRGSYVLDLFSYTGAFSLRALRKGKKVFAIDISEESIALLKENVKLNGLPEENLICEVKDAFEFHKEIASLRMKFDFVIVDPPSVVRRASDLDDALKIICSSVKWGF
;
A
#
# COMPACT_ATOMS: atom_id res chain seq x y z
N MET A 1 -19.60 -18.56 -18.71
CA MET A 1 -18.16 -18.40 -18.50
C MET A 1 -17.44 -19.67 -18.95
N GLU A 2 -16.24 -19.53 -19.53
CA GLU A 2 -15.40 -20.67 -19.88
C GLU A 2 -14.87 -21.40 -18.62
N ARG A 3 -14.41 -22.63 -18.78
CA ARG A 3 -13.94 -23.48 -17.68
C ARG A 3 -12.42 -23.59 -17.67
N ALA A 4 -11.82 -23.39 -16.50
CA ALA A 4 -10.43 -23.72 -16.23
C ALA A 4 -10.36 -25.00 -15.39
N ILE A 5 -9.62 -26.01 -15.87
CA ILE A 5 -9.40 -27.26 -15.14
C ILE A 5 -8.03 -27.22 -14.47
N ILE A 6 -7.97 -27.57 -13.18
CA ILE A 6 -6.74 -27.51 -12.38
C ILE A 6 -6.38 -28.87 -11.75
N LYS A 7 -5.10 -29.04 -11.41
CA LYS A 7 -4.60 -30.15 -10.56
C LYS A 7 -4.22 -29.62 -9.18
N GLY A 8 -4.39 -30.46 -8.16
CA GLY A 8 -3.97 -30.21 -6.78
C GLY A 8 -5.02 -30.65 -5.77
N ASN A 9 -4.74 -30.43 -4.48
CA ASN A 9 -5.66 -30.77 -3.41
C ASN A 9 -6.84 -29.77 -3.39
N PRO A 10 -8.10 -30.22 -3.57
CA PRO A 10 -9.26 -29.34 -3.62
C PRO A 10 -9.45 -28.50 -2.35
N ILE A 11 -9.13 -29.04 -1.17
CA ILE A 11 -9.31 -28.36 0.11
C ILE A 11 -8.33 -27.18 0.24
N GLN A 12 -7.08 -27.38 -0.15
CA GLN A 12 -6.08 -26.30 -0.16
C GLN A 12 -6.46 -25.22 -1.18
N MET A 13 -6.97 -25.63 -2.35
CA MET A 13 -7.33 -24.72 -3.44
C MET A 13 -8.62 -23.94 -3.18
N ALA A 14 -9.55 -24.51 -2.43
CA ALA A 14 -10.79 -23.83 -2.02
C ALA A 14 -10.54 -22.64 -1.08
N ASN A 15 -9.39 -22.61 -0.40
CA ASN A 15 -9.07 -21.55 0.57
C ASN A 15 -7.95 -20.60 0.09
N HIS A 16 -7.22 -20.95 -0.96
CA HIS A 16 -6.14 -20.11 -1.49
C HIS A 16 -6.65 -19.20 -2.64
N PRO A 17 -6.35 -17.88 -2.64
CA PRO A 17 -6.90 -16.96 -3.64
C PRO A 17 -6.29 -17.12 -5.03
N TRP A 18 -5.19 -17.89 -5.15
CA TRP A 18 -4.44 -18.06 -6.40
C TRP A 18 -4.33 -19.52 -6.83
N VAL A 19 -4.27 -19.73 -8.15
CA VAL A 19 -3.74 -20.94 -8.76
C VAL A 19 -2.55 -20.57 -9.63
N TYR A 20 -1.41 -21.19 -9.35
CA TYR A 20 -0.19 -20.99 -10.13
C TYR A 20 -0.28 -21.66 -11.51
N SER A 21 0.40 -21.10 -12.51
CA SER A 21 0.39 -21.59 -13.90
C SER A 21 0.66 -23.09 -14.01
N GLY A 22 1.65 -23.60 -13.25
CA GLY A 22 1.99 -25.02 -13.21
C GLY A 22 0.87 -25.95 -12.71
N ASN A 23 -0.20 -25.42 -12.12
CA ASN A 23 -1.38 -26.17 -11.64
C ASN A 23 -2.60 -26.05 -12.55
N VAL A 24 -2.56 -25.23 -13.61
CA VAL A 24 -3.60 -25.16 -14.63
C VAL A 24 -3.35 -26.25 -15.67
N LEU A 25 -4.37 -27.09 -15.92
CA LEU A 25 -4.29 -28.18 -16.90
C LEU A 25 -4.81 -27.76 -18.27
N SER A 26 -5.89 -27.00 -18.28
CA SER A 26 -6.53 -26.51 -19.50
C SER A 26 -7.42 -25.32 -19.21
N CYS A 27 -7.33 -24.29 -20.04
CA CYS A 27 -8.25 -23.16 -20.10
C CYS A 27 -8.11 -22.53 -21.49
N SER A 28 -9.20 -22.47 -22.25
CA SER A 28 -9.24 -21.85 -23.58
C SER A 28 -9.52 -20.35 -23.55
N ALA A 29 -9.84 -19.81 -22.38
CA ALA A 29 -10.33 -18.45 -22.26
C ALA A 29 -9.24 -17.44 -22.62
N PRO A 30 -9.59 -16.30 -23.23
CA PRO A 30 -8.65 -15.22 -23.44
C PRO A 30 -8.03 -14.70 -22.14
N LYS A 31 -6.85 -14.08 -22.25
CA LYS A 31 -6.20 -13.37 -21.15
C LYS A 31 -7.12 -12.28 -20.59
N GLY A 32 -7.28 -12.24 -19.27
CA GLY A 32 -8.11 -11.30 -18.53
C GLY A 32 -9.56 -11.75 -18.32
N SER A 33 -10.01 -12.81 -18.99
CA SER A 33 -11.39 -13.29 -18.92
C SER A 33 -11.76 -13.87 -17.56
N CYS A 34 -13.05 -13.78 -17.22
CA CYS A 34 -13.65 -14.48 -16.10
C CYS A 34 -13.92 -15.94 -16.48
N VAL A 35 -13.46 -16.86 -15.63
CA VAL A 35 -13.60 -18.30 -15.82
C VAL A 35 -14.13 -18.96 -14.56
N GLU A 36 -14.81 -20.09 -14.74
CA GLU A 36 -15.16 -20.99 -13.65
C GLU A 36 -14.04 -22.02 -13.45
N VAL A 37 -13.60 -22.22 -12.21
CA VAL A 37 -12.49 -23.12 -11.89
C VAL A 37 -13.01 -24.46 -11.40
N TYR A 38 -12.50 -25.54 -11.97
CA TYR A 38 -12.88 -26.91 -11.64
C TYR A 38 -11.68 -27.81 -11.37
N THR A 39 -11.86 -28.79 -10.50
CA THR A 39 -10.91 -29.91 -10.35
C THR A 39 -11.04 -30.88 -11.55
N ARG A 40 -10.06 -31.77 -11.72
CA ARG A 40 -10.14 -32.90 -12.68
C ARG A 40 -11.41 -33.76 -12.53
N LYS A 41 -11.97 -33.85 -11.33
CA LYS A 41 -13.18 -34.64 -11.02
C LYS A 41 -14.47 -33.86 -11.26
N GLY A 42 -14.41 -32.65 -11.82
CA GLY A 42 -15.58 -31.82 -12.11
C GLY A 42 -16.14 -31.05 -10.91
N VAL A 43 -15.45 -31.02 -9.77
CA VAL A 43 -15.86 -30.21 -8.61
C VAL A 43 -15.58 -28.73 -8.88
N PHE A 44 -16.60 -27.88 -8.78
CA PHE A 44 -16.49 -26.42 -8.89
C PHE A 44 -15.80 -25.82 -7.66
N LEU A 45 -14.93 -24.83 -7.87
CA LEU A 45 -14.13 -24.18 -6.82
C LEU A 45 -14.33 -22.67 -6.71
N GLY A 46 -15.03 -22.05 -7.66
CA GLY A 46 -15.26 -20.60 -7.70
C GLY A 46 -15.01 -19.97 -9.06
N SER A 47 -15.20 -18.65 -9.11
CA SER A 47 -14.92 -17.82 -10.27
C SER A 47 -13.62 -17.04 -10.11
N ALA A 48 -12.82 -16.99 -11.18
CA ALA A 48 -11.50 -16.39 -11.20
C ALA A 48 -11.23 -15.59 -12.47
N ILE A 49 -10.27 -14.65 -12.37
CA ILE A 49 -9.66 -13.99 -13.52
C ILE A 49 -8.54 -14.90 -14.03
N TYR A 50 -8.51 -15.18 -15.33
CA TYR A 50 -7.47 -15.96 -15.98
C TYR A 50 -6.40 -15.07 -16.64
N ASN A 51 -5.13 -15.38 -16.45
CA ASN A 51 -4.01 -14.79 -17.19
C ASN A 51 -2.96 -15.88 -17.50
N PRO A 52 -2.88 -16.41 -18.74
CA PRO A 52 -1.92 -17.45 -19.08
C PRO A 52 -0.45 -17.02 -18.98
N ASP A 53 -0.18 -15.71 -19.06
CA ASP A 53 1.18 -15.16 -19.08
C ASP A 53 1.73 -14.92 -17.66
N SER A 54 0.91 -15.06 -16.62
CA SER A 54 1.29 -14.80 -15.23
C SER A 54 1.63 -16.11 -14.51
N ASN A 55 2.64 -16.06 -13.63
CA ASN A 55 2.90 -17.17 -12.70
C ASN A 55 1.67 -17.46 -11.82
N ILE A 56 0.88 -16.42 -11.51
CA ILE A 56 -0.43 -16.55 -10.86
C ILE A 56 -1.48 -16.56 -11.98
N ALA A 57 -1.73 -17.74 -12.54
CA ALA A 57 -2.56 -17.88 -13.73
C ALA A 57 -4.06 -17.70 -13.46
N LEU A 58 -4.54 -18.05 -12.26
CA LEU A 58 -5.92 -17.78 -11.84
C LEU A 58 -5.94 -17.02 -10.54
N ARG A 59 -6.73 -15.95 -10.48
CA ARG A 59 -6.99 -15.18 -9.26
C ARG A 59 -8.48 -15.22 -8.93
N PHE A 60 -8.84 -15.91 -7.86
CA PHE A 60 -10.23 -16.01 -7.41
C PHE A 60 -10.74 -14.65 -6.94
N TYR A 61 -11.89 -14.23 -7.46
CA TYR A 61 -12.65 -13.09 -6.94
C TYR A 61 -13.93 -13.53 -6.22
N SER A 62 -14.36 -14.77 -6.42
CA SER A 62 -15.49 -15.37 -5.74
C SER A 62 -15.36 -16.89 -5.60
N ARG A 63 -15.99 -17.45 -4.58
CA ARG A 63 -16.23 -18.89 -4.43
C ARG A 63 -17.57 -19.33 -4.98
N GLU A 64 -18.40 -18.36 -5.36
CA GLU A 64 -19.69 -18.56 -5.99
C GLU A 64 -19.60 -18.37 -7.51
N ARG A 65 -20.66 -18.75 -8.21
CA ARG A 65 -20.81 -18.55 -9.66
C ARG A 65 -21.19 -17.12 -9.96
N GLU A 66 -20.18 -16.27 -10.04
CA GLU A 66 -20.36 -14.84 -10.29
C GLU A 66 -19.53 -14.38 -11.49
N GLU A 67 -20.04 -13.38 -12.20
CA GLU A 67 -19.30 -12.63 -13.21
C GLU A 67 -18.76 -11.33 -12.59
N LEU A 68 -17.49 -11.03 -12.83
CA LEU A 68 -16.88 -9.79 -12.35
C LEU A 68 -17.23 -8.62 -13.28
N ASN A 69 -18.44 -8.10 -13.13
CA ASN A 69 -18.92 -6.90 -13.81
C ASN A 69 -18.93 -5.67 -12.88
N TYR A 70 -19.27 -4.51 -13.42
CA TYR A 70 -19.44 -3.26 -12.66
C TYR A 70 -20.24 -3.41 -11.37
N LEU A 71 -21.37 -4.13 -11.39
CA LEU A 71 -22.25 -4.26 -10.21
C LEU A 71 -21.53 -5.01 -9.07
N LEU A 72 -20.87 -6.12 -9.39
CA LEU A 72 -20.12 -6.90 -8.40
C LEU A 72 -18.89 -6.13 -7.89
N ILE A 73 -18.21 -5.38 -8.76
CA ILE A 73 -17.07 -4.54 -8.35
C ILE A 73 -17.55 -3.46 -7.35
N LYS A 74 -18.63 -2.76 -7.68
CA LYS A 74 -19.22 -1.75 -6.79
C LYS A 74 -19.65 -2.36 -5.45
N GLU A 75 -20.33 -3.51 -5.48
CA GLU A 75 -20.74 -4.21 -4.26
C GLU A 75 -19.54 -4.57 -3.37
N LYS A 76 -18.49 -5.17 -3.94
CA LYS A 76 -17.28 -5.55 -3.19
C LYS A 76 -16.55 -4.33 -2.63
N ILE A 77 -16.47 -3.22 -3.38
CA ILE A 77 -15.92 -1.95 -2.88
C ILE A 77 -16.72 -1.44 -1.68
N MET A 78 -18.06 -1.41 -1.77
CA MET A 78 -18.93 -0.96 -0.68
C MET A 78 -18.84 -1.88 0.55
N LEU A 79 -18.77 -3.19 0.34
CA LEU A 79 -18.57 -4.16 1.41
C LEU A 79 -17.21 -3.94 2.10
N ALA A 80 -16.16 -3.70 1.32
CA ALA A 80 -14.83 -3.42 1.83
C ALA A 80 -14.82 -2.12 2.66
N ASP A 81 -15.43 -1.04 2.20
CA ASP A 81 -15.59 0.22 2.95
C ASP A 81 -16.38 0.02 4.25
N LYS A 82 -17.49 -0.74 4.21
CA LYS A 82 -18.28 -1.07 5.40
C LYS A 82 -17.45 -1.79 6.47
N LYS A 83 -16.49 -2.64 6.08
CA LYS A 83 -15.55 -3.26 7.03
C LYS A 83 -14.63 -2.21 7.68
N ARG A 84 -14.08 -1.28 6.89
CA ARG A 84 -13.13 -0.26 7.37
C ARG A 84 -13.78 0.74 8.32
N LYS A 85 -15.02 1.14 8.05
CA LYS A 85 -15.81 2.03 8.93
C LYS A 85 -15.97 1.53 10.37
N LYS A 86 -15.74 0.24 10.63
CA LYS A 86 -15.72 -0.31 12.00
C LYS A 86 -14.44 0.05 12.77
N TYR A 87 -13.36 0.36 12.07
CA TYR A 87 -12.02 0.59 12.64
C TYR A 87 -11.56 2.04 12.52
N PHE A 88 -12.10 2.79 11.56
CA PHE A 88 -11.70 4.17 11.29
C PHE A 88 -12.89 5.11 11.40
N SER A 89 -12.77 6.09 12.31
CA SER A 89 -13.77 7.15 12.50
C SER A 89 -13.69 8.24 11.43
N LYS A 90 -12.54 8.37 10.76
CA LYS A 90 -12.30 9.36 9.70
C LYS A 90 -11.97 8.68 8.36
N PRO A 91 -12.33 9.29 7.22
CA PRO A 91 -12.21 8.71 5.88
C PRO A 91 -10.78 8.73 5.29
N TYR A 92 -9.78 8.29 6.06
CA TYR A 92 -8.38 8.20 5.64
C TYR A 92 -7.86 6.78 5.88
N TYR A 93 -8.05 5.90 4.90
CA TYR A 93 -7.69 4.48 5.02
C TYR A 93 -7.71 3.78 3.66
N ARG A 94 -7.07 2.60 3.62
CA ARG A 94 -7.21 1.65 2.51
C ARG A 94 -8.59 1.00 2.49
N VAL A 95 -9.38 1.31 1.47
CA VAL A 95 -10.73 0.75 1.26
C VAL A 95 -10.64 -0.67 0.72
N VAL A 96 -9.87 -0.89 -0.35
CA VAL A 96 -9.73 -2.20 -1.00
C VAL A 96 -8.28 -2.65 -0.93
N PHE A 97 -8.06 -3.88 -0.50
CA PHE A 97 -6.74 -4.51 -0.46
C PHE A 97 -6.72 -5.84 -1.24
N SER A 98 -6.85 -5.71 -2.56
CA SER A 98 -6.65 -6.79 -3.53
C SER A 98 -7.50 -8.03 -3.23
N GLU A 99 -6.91 -9.22 -3.24
CA GLU A 99 -7.57 -10.51 -3.01
C GLU A 99 -8.28 -10.57 -1.64
N SER A 100 -7.79 -9.84 -0.63
CA SER A 100 -8.37 -9.82 0.72
C SER A 100 -9.81 -9.25 0.72
N ASP A 101 -10.16 -8.47 -0.30
CA ASP A 101 -11.50 -7.92 -0.50
C ASP A 101 -12.19 -8.48 -1.75
N GLY A 102 -11.65 -9.55 -2.33
CA GLY A 102 -12.25 -10.21 -3.50
C GLY A 102 -12.13 -9.40 -4.79
N LEU A 103 -11.19 -8.45 -4.87
CA LEU A 103 -10.90 -7.66 -6.08
C LEU A 103 -9.42 -7.82 -6.46
N PRO A 104 -9.01 -8.97 -7.04
CA PRO A 104 -7.61 -9.32 -7.22
C PRO A 104 -6.82 -8.33 -8.08
N GLY A 105 -5.78 -7.75 -7.52
CA GLY A 105 -4.93 -6.74 -8.14
C GLY A 105 -5.44 -5.31 -7.99
N LEU A 106 -6.61 -5.07 -7.39
CA LEU A 106 -7.11 -3.71 -7.13
C LEU A 106 -6.72 -3.24 -5.73
N ILE A 107 -6.12 -2.07 -5.65
CA ILE A 107 -5.93 -1.34 -4.38
C ILE A 107 -6.70 -0.03 -4.50
N VAL A 108 -7.43 0.34 -3.45
CA VAL A 108 -8.13 1.64 -3.37
C VAL A 108 -7.86 2.25 -2.01
N ASP A 109 -7.23 3.41 -2.00
CA ASP A 109 -6.94 4.22 -0.82
C ASP A 109 -7.84 5.47 -0.81
N ARG A 110 -8.39 5.80 0.36
CA ARG A 110 -9.30 6.94 0.56
C ARG A 110 -8.55 8.09 1.22
N TYR A 111 -8.75 9.29 0.69
CA TYR A 111 -8.14 10.55 1.09
C TYR A 111 -9.24 11.57 1.36
N GLY A 112 -10.00 11.36 2.44
CA GLY A 112 -11.16 12.19 2.72
C GLY A 112 -12.32 11.88 1.77
N GLU A 113 -12.65 12.88 0.95
CA GLU A 113 -13.66 12.79 -0.10
C GLU A 113 -13.10 12.37 -1.46
N GLY A 114 -11.79 12.14 -1.56
CA GLY A 114 -11.14 11.66 -2.78
C GLY A 114 -10.54 10.26 -2.64
N PHE A 115 -10.16 9.67 -3.78
CA PHE A 115 -9.67 8.30 -3.85
C PHE A 115 -8.44 8.19 -4.76
N VAL A 116 -7.50 7.33 -4.38
CA VAL A 116 -6.41 6.88 -5.24
C VAL A 116 -6.52 5.38 -5.41
N PHE A 117 -6.40 4.88 -6.64
CA PHE A 117 -6.43 3.44 -6.89
C PHE A 117 -5.22 2.97 -7.69
N GLN A 118 -4.90 1.69 -7.55
CA GLN A 118 -3.86 1.00 -8.34
C GLN A 118 -4.44 -0.28 -8.93
N ILE A 119 -4.08 -0.57 -10.17
CA ILE A 119 -4.40 -1.81 -10.85
C ILE A 119 -3.10 -2.59 -11.10
N ASN A 120 -3.05 -3.79 -10.53
CA ASN A 120 -1.88 -4.67 -10.53
C ASN A 120 -2.17 -6.05 -11.12
N SER A 121 -3.29 -6.23 -11.84
CA SER A 121 -3.60 -7.46 -12.57
C SER A 121 -4.23 -7.13 -13.92
N TYR A 122 -3.90 -7.93 -14.94
CA TYR A 122 -4.39 -7.68 -16.30
C TYR A 122 -5.92 -7.73 -16.40
N GLY A 123 -6.57 -8.70 -15.75
CA GLY A 123 -8.03 -8.79 -15.79
C GLY A 123 -8.74 -7.65 -15.05
N MET A 124 -8.08 -6.96 -14.12
CA MET A 124 -8.63 -5.77 -13.50
C MET A 124 -8.39 -4.52 -14.37
N GLU A 125 -7.29 -4.47 -15.14
CA GLU A 125 -7.03 -3.40 -16.13
C GLU A 125 -8.11 -3.31 -17.19
N ILE A 126 -8.57 -4.44 -17.73
CA ILE A 126 -9.65 -4.45 -18.72
C ILE A 126 -10.99 -3.94 -18.15
N ARG A 127 -11.11 -3.87 -16.81
CA ARG A 127 -12.28 -3.37 -16.06
C ARG A 127 -12.05 -1.98 -15.47
N ARG A 128 -11.02 -1.26 -15.92
CA ARG A 128 -10.66 0.05 -15.38
C ARG A 128 -11.83 1.03 -15.35
N GLU A 129 -12.59 1.13 -16.43
CA GLU A 129 -13.74 2.05 -16.52
C GLU A 129 -14.84 1.68 -15.52
N ASP A 130 -15.12 0.38 -15.36
CA ASP A 130 -16.04 -0.13 -14.35
C ASP A 130 -15.59 0.21 -12.93
N ILE A 131 -14.28 0.16 -12.65
CA ILE A 131 -13.70 0.51 -11.34
C ILE A 131 -13.88 2.00 -11.05
N VAL A 132 -13.52 2.87 -12.00
CA VAL A 132 -13.67 4.32 -11.85
C VAL A 132 -15.14 4.66 -11.62
N LYS A 133 -16.04 4.09 -12.43
CA LYS A 133 -17.49 4.27 -12.28
C LYS A 133 -18.01 3.73 -10.94
N ALA A 134 -17.54 2.56 -10.51
CA ALA A 134 -17.94 1.95 -9.24
C ALA A 134 -17.51 2.80 -8.04
N ILE A 135 -16.30 3.36 -8.05
CA ILE A 135 -15.83 4.31 -7.03
C ILE A 135 -16.72 5.57 -7.05
N PHE A 136 -16.98 6.12 -8.24
CA PHE A 136 -17.83 7.30 -8.38
C PHE A 136 -19.24 7.09 -7.82
N ASP A 137 -19.92 6.03 -8.26
CA ASP A 137 -21.30 5.76 -7.86
C ASP A 137 -21.44 5.25 -6.42
N ALA A 138 -20.35 4.82 -5.78
CA ALA A 138 -20.34 4.40 -4.38
C ALA A 138 -20.10 5.56 -3.40
N PHE A 139 -19.36 6.59 -3.83
CA PHE A 139 -18.85 7.60 -2.91
C PHE A 139 -19.05 9.05 -3.34
N SER A 140 -19.44 9.32 -4.59
CA SER A 140 -19.52 10.65 -5.19
C SER A 140 -18.28 11.52 -4.88
N PRO A 141 -17.07 11.04 -5.22
CA PRO A 141 -15.83 11.65 -4.77
C PRO A 141 -15.52 12.96 -5.49
N VAL A 142 -14.78 13.83 -4.81
CA VAL A 142 -14.30 15.10 -5.40
C VAL A 142 -13.11 14.92 -6.34
N PHE A 143 -12.34 13.82 -6.17
CA PHE A 143 -11.32 13.41 -7.11
C PHE A 143 -11.10 11.90 -7.11
N ILE A 144 -10.61 11.38 -8.23
CA ILE A 144 -10.14 10.01 -8.39
C ILE A 144 -8.81 10.08 -9.15
N VAL A 145 -7.74 9.55 -8.55
CA VAL A 145 -6.42 9.43 -9.17
C VAL A 145 -6.09 7.95 -9.35
N GLU A 146 -5.61 7.60 -10.53
CA GLU A 146 -4.95 6.33 -10.74
C GLU A 146 -3.45 6.49 -10.54
N LYS A 147 -2.87 5.55 -9.78
CA LYS A 147 -1.44 5.45 -9.59
C LYS A 147 -0.97 4.00 -9.70
N SER A 148 -1.12 3.46 -10.90
CA SER A 148 -0.81 2.08 -11.23
C SER A 148 0.66 1.99 -11.66
N GLU A 149 1.55 1.70 -10.71
CA GLU A 149 3.00 1.63 -10.91
C GLU A 149 3.65 0.48 -10.15
N GLY A 150 4.91 0.18 -10.45
CA GLY A 150 5.72 -0.75 -9.68
C GLY A 150 5.77 -2.18 -10.21
N HIS A 151 6.42 -3.05 -9.43
CA HIS A 151 6.85 -4.37 -9.90
C HIS A 151 5.69 -5.29 -10.28
N ALA A 152 4.61 -5.34 -9.49
CA ALA A 152 3.47 -6.22 -9.75
C ALA A 152 2.82 -5.94 -11.12
N ARG A 153 2.72 -4.65 -11.49
CA ARG A 153 2.18 -4.22 -12.78
C ARG A 153 3.09 -4.62 -13.96
N LYS A 154 4.40 -4.47 -13.79
CA LYS A 154 5.40 -4.89 -14.79
C LYS A 154 5.37 -6.40 -15.04
N VAL A 155 5.21 -7.19 -13.97
CA VAL A 155 5.10 -8.66 -14.06
C VAL A 155 3.84 -9.10 -14.84
N GLU A 156 2.77 -8.31 -14.80
CA GLU A 156 1.55 -8.56 -15.60
C GLU A 156 1.64 -8.02 -17.04
N GLY A 157 2.78 -7.43 -17.43
CA GLY A 157 3.02 -6.87 -18.76
C GLY A 157 2.29 -5.55 -19.02
N LEU A 158 1.90 -4.83 -17.97
CA LEU A 158 1.13 -3.59 -18.06
C LEU A 158 2.06 -2.36 -18.00
N LYS A 159 1.73 -1.31 -18.77
CA LYS A 159 2.43 -0.02 -18.73
C LYS A 159 2.09 0.73 -17.44
N GLU A 160 3.07 1.34 -16.78
CA GLU A 160 2.84 2.23 -15.65
C GLU A 160 1.93 3.40 -16.06
N ARG A 161 1.06 3.83 -15.14
CA ARG A 161 0.07 4.86 -15.40
C ARG A 161 -0.19 5.68 -14.14
N THR A 162 -0.02 6.99 -14.25
CA THR A 162 -0.45 7.98 -13.26
C THR A 162 -1.35 8.97 -13.97
N GLU A 163 -2.63 9.00 -13.61
CA GLU A 163 -3.65 9.76 -14.33
C GLU A 163 -4.73 10.28 -13.37
N VAL A 164 -5.24 11.47 -13.63
CA VAL A 164 -6.39 12.02 -12.91
C VAL A 164 -7.66 11.59 -13.65
N ALA A 165 -8.37 10.61 -13.10
CA ALA A 165 -9.62 10.12 -13.68
C ALA A 165 -10.81 11.05 -13.39
N LEU A 166 -10.75 11.80 -12.28
CA LEU A 166 -11.73 12.81 -11.91
C LEU A 166 -11.07 13.88 -11.01
N ASN A 167 -11.40 15.15 -11.22
CA ASN A 167 -11.10 16.23 -10.28
C ASN A 167 -12.16 17.33 -10.42
N SER A 168 -13.30 17.16 -9.75
CA SER A 168 -14.49 18.00 -9.96
C SER A 168 -14.36 19.42 -9.42
N SER A 169 -13.37 19.69 -8.58
CA SER A 169 -13.21 20.99 -7.90
C SER A 169 -11.80 21.56 -8.03
N SER A 170 -11.03 21.10 -9.02
CA SER A 170 -9.65 21.56 -9.27
C SER A 170 -8.77 21.52 -8.01
N TYR A 171 -8.93 20.46 -7.21
CA TYR A 171 -8.09 20.23 -6.03
C TYR A 171 -6.62 20.22 -6.43
N ASN A 172 -5.77 20.79 -5.58
CA ASN A 172 -4.33 20.67 -5.73
C ASN A 172 -3.88 19.26 -5.31
N LEU A 173 -3.89 18.32 -6.27
CA LEU A 173 -3.61 16.91 -6.02
C LEU A 173 -2.14 16.64 -5.64
N SER A 174 -1.22 17.58 -5.87
CA SER A 174 0.15 17.48 -5.37
C SER A 174 0.30 17.95 -3.92
N ARG A 175 -0.79 18.44 -3.30
CA ARG A 175 -0.75 18.96 -1.93
C ARG A 175 -2.08 18.74 -1.20
N ILE A 176 -2.46 17.48 -1.03
CA ILE A 176 -3.63 17.07 -0.27
C ILE A 176 -3.30 16.94 1.22
N ILE A 177 -4.26 17.26 2.09
CA ILE A 177 -4.13 17.05 3.54
C ILE A 177 -4.76 15.69 3.92
N VAL A 178 -3.94 14.81 4.46
CA VAL A 178 -4.37 13.56 5.12
C VAL A 178 -4.42 13.77 6.62
N GLU A 179 -5.43 13.18 7.28
CA GLU A 179 -5.50 13.15 8.73
C GLU A 179 -5.31 11.73 9.30
N GLU A 180 -4.48 11.63 10.33
CA GLU A 180 -4.29 10.41 11.11
C GLU A 180 -4.12 10.78 12.59
N ASP A 181 -5.05 10.30 13.43
CA ASP A 181 -5.02 10.44 14.90
C ASP A 181 -4.80 11.89 15.39
N GLY A 182 -5.44 12.84 14.70
CA GLY A 182 -5.37 14.27 15.00
C GLY A 182 -4.17 15.00 14.38
N LEU A 183 -3.24 14.28 13.75
CA LEU A 183 -2.15 14.86 12.97
C LEU A 183 -2.55 15.00 11.50
N LYS A 184 -2.07 16.07 10.88
CA LYS A 184 -2.28 16.39 9.47
C LYS A 184 -0.97 16.25 8.69
N PHE A 185 -1.05 15.75 7.46
CA PHE A 185 0.09 15.53 6.59
C PHE A 185 -0.21 16.07 5.20
N TYR A 186 0.70 16.86 4.64
CA TYR A 186 0.71 17.14 3.21
C TYR A 186 1.16 15.89 2.45
N VAL A 187 0.43 15.58 1.38
CA VAL A 187 0.64 14.42 0.53
C VAL A 187 0.55 14.84 -0.93
N ASP A 188 1.56 14.44 -1.71
CA ASP A 188 1.56 14.56 -3.18
C ASP A 188 1.04 13.26 -3.81
N LEU A 189 -0.19 13.30 -4.33
CA LEU A 189 -0.81 12.14 -4.99
C LEU A 189 -0.30 11.93 -6.42
N ILE A 190 0.36 12.92 -7.01
CA ILE A 190 0.86 12.90 -8.39
C ILE A 190 2.31 12.41 -8.41
N ASN A 191 3.22 13.14 -7.76
CA ASN A 191 4.66 12.87 -7.80
C ASN A 191 5.18 12.08 -6.58
N GLY A 192 4.38 11.93 -5.52
CA GLY A 192 4.80 11.20 -4.31
C GLY A 192 5.02 9.70 -4.56
N GLN A 193 5.49 8.95 -3.57
CA GLN A 193 5.67 7.50 -3.73
C GLN A 193 4.37 6.73 -3.46
N LYS A 194 4.20 5.55 -4.11
CA LYS A 194 3.03 4.68 -3.95
C LYS A 194 1.72 5.46 -4.20
N THR A 195 0.66 5.21 -3.45
CA THR A 195 -0.58 5.98 -3.48
C THR A 195 -0.49 7.36 -2.81
N GLY A 196 0.69 7.72 -2.26
CA GLY A 196 0.98 9.01 -1.63
C GLY A 196 1.14 8.94 -0.10
N PHE A 197 0.56 7.94 0.57
CA PHE A 197 0.68 7.82 2.04
C PHE A 197 0.68 6.36 2.51
N PHE A 198 1.54 6.05 3.48
CA PHE A 198 1.73 4.69 4.01
C PHE A 198 0.72 4.39 5.12
N TYR A 199 -0.49 3.99 4.73
CA TYR A 199 -1.55 3.59 5.68
C TYR A 199 -1.24 2.30 6.44
N ASP A 200 -0.42 1.42 5.87
CA ASP A 200 0.04 0.17 6.49
C ASP A 200 0.80 0.41 7.81
N GLN A 201 1.56 1.49 7.90
CA GLN A 201 2.32 1.86 9.10
C GLN A 201 1.50 2.57 10.20
N ARG A 202 0.20 2.85 9.97
CA ARG A 202 -0.65 3.60 10.94
C ARG A 202 -0.64 2.99 12.33
N ARG A 203 -0.80 1.66 12.44
CA ARG A 203 -0.87 1.00 13.74
C ARG A 203 0.47 1.03 14.47
N ASN A 204 1.57 0.84 13.75
CA ASN A 204 2.92 0.93 14.31
C ASN A 204 3.19 2.34 14.84
N ARG A 205 2.86 3.36 14.04
CA ARG A 205 2.92 4.77 14.45
C ARG A 205 2.13 5.06 15.72
N SER A 206 0.90 4.56 15.82
CA SER A 206 0.06 4.73 17.00
C SER A 206 0.61 4.01 18.24
N ILE A 207 1.10 2.77 18.10
CA ILE A 207 1.62 1.99 19.23
C ILE A 207 2.83 2.68 19.85
N ILE A 208 3.77 3.15 19.02
CA ILE A 208 5.00 3.71 19.57
C ILE A 208 4.74 5.01 20.35
N GLU A 209 3.76 5.83 19.96
CA GLU A 209 3.53 7.17 20.51
C GLU A 209 3.33 7.15 22.04
N ASP A 210 2.68 6.11 22.56
CA ASP A 210 2.44 5.94 24.00
C ASP A 210 3.73 5.74 24.82
N HIS A 211 4.82 5.35 24.17
CA HIS A 211 6.11 5.10 24.80
C HIS A 211 7.11 6.28 24.70
N LEU A 212 6.83 7.29 23.87
CA LEU A 212 7.80 8.35 23.53
C LEU A 212 7.83 9.51 24.53
N ARG A 213 7.23 9.40 25.72
CA ARG A 213 7.14 10.55 26.64
C ARG A 213 8.52 10.98 27.14
N GLY A 214 8.94 12.20 26.80
CA GLY A 214 10.20 12.78 27.27
C GLY A 214 11.46 12.17 26.64
N SER A 215 11.32 11.33 25.63
CA SER A 215 12.43 10.59 25.01
C SER A 215 13.20 11.40 23.97
N TYR A 216 14.46 11.03 23.77
CA TYR A 216 15.27 11.33 22.59
C TYR A 216 15.02 10.25 21.54
N VAL A 217 14.46 10.63 20.40
CA VAL A 217 14.03 9.70 19.34
C VAL A 217 14.87 9.90 18.09
N LEU A 218 15.36 8.82 17.51
CA LEU A 218 16.00 8.78 16.20
C LEU A 218 15.06 8.08 15.21
N ASP A 219 14.64 8.79 14.16
CA ASP A 219 13.79 8.31 13.07
C ASP A 219 14.63 8.21 11.79
N LEU A 220 15.08 6.99 11.47
CA LEU A 220 15.86 6.70 10.27
C LEU A 220 14.94 6.31 9.13
N PHE A 221 15.23 6.83 7.93
CA PHE A 221 14.36 6.75 6.76
C PHE A 221 13.02 7.46 7.02
N SER A 222 13.10 8.65 7.63
CA SER A 222 11.94 9.36 8.19
C SER A 222 10.90 9.74 7.14
N TYR A 223 11.27 9.76 5.86
CA TYR A 223 10.45 10.23 4.75
C TYR A 223 9.83 11.59 5.08
N THR A 224 8.51 11.73 4.98
CA THR A 224 7.77 12.97 5.25
C THR A 224 7.39 13.13 6.73
N GLY A 225 7.97 12.31 7.61
CA GLY A 225 7.96 12.47 9.06
C GLY A 225 6.78 11.87 9.80
N ALA A 226 6.11 10.85 9.24
CA ALA A 226 4.91 10.29 9.87
C ALA A 226 5.18 9.75 11.30
N PHE A 227 6.35 9.17 11.54
CA PHE A 227 6.82 8.79 12.87
C PHE A 227 7.34 9.99 13.67
N SER A 228 8.23 10.79 13.06
CA SER A 228 8.79 12.02 13.65
C SER A 228 7.73 12.97 14.24
N LEU A 229 6.60 13.19 13.56
CA LEU A 229 5.52 14.06 14.05
C LEU A 229 4.87 13.53 15.34
N ARG A 230 4.70 12.20 15.45
CA ARG A 230 4.20 11.57 16.69
C ARG A 230 5.23 11.64 17.79
N ALA A 231 6.49 11.42 17.46
CA ALA A 231 7.58 11.61 18.39
C ALA A 231 7.62 13.05 18.92
N LEU A 232 7.41 14.07 18.09
CA LEU A 232 7.38 15.47 18.54
C LEU A 232 6.20 15.82 19.45
N ARG A 233 5.08 15.08 19.40
CA ARG A 233 3.95 15.29 20.32
C ARG A 233 4.26 14.93 21.77
N LYS A 234 5.17 13.99 22.01
CA LYS A 234 5.40 13.36 23.32
C LYS A 234 6.86 13.37 23.76
N GLY A 235 7.77 13.28 22.81
CA GLY A 235 9.21 13.25 22.98
C GLY A 235 9.81 14.60 23.33
N LYS A 236 11.06 14.56 23.78
CA LYS A 236 11.85 15.73 24.14
C LYS A 236 12.65 16.26 22.96
N LYS A 237 13.21 15.37 22.14
CA LYS A 237 14.01 15.72 20.96
C LYS A 237 13.86 14.63 19.91
N VAL A 238 13.72 15.01 18.65
CA VAL A 238 13.56 14.09 17.53
C VAL A 238 14.60 14.39 16.46
N PHE A 239 15.32 13.36 16.05
CA PHE A 239 16.28 13.39 14.95
C PHE A 239 15.69 12.63 13.78
N ALA A 240 15.39 13.32 12.69
CA ALA A 240 14.76 12.77 11.50
C ALA A 240 15.78 12.74 10.35
N ILE A 241 16.11 11.55 9.87
CA ILE A 241 17.16 11.33 8.88
C ILE A 241 16.55 10.71 7.63
N ASP A 242 16.74 11.36 6.49
CA ASP A 242 16.33 10.85 5.20
C ASP A 242 17.30 11.31 4.11
N ILE A 243 17.44 10.54 3.03
CA ILE A 243 18.31 10.92 1.90
C ILE A 243 17.66 11.98 0.99
N SER A 244 16.33 12.12 1.05
CA SER A 244 15.56 13.02 0.21
C SER A 244 15.41 14.40 0.86
N GLU A 245 16.04 15.40 0.24
CA GLU A 245 15.88 16.82 0.64
C GLU A 245 14.42 17.26 0.59
N GLU A 246 13.69 16.86 -0.45
CA GLU A 246 12.26 17.13 -0.61
C GLU A 246 11.42 16.53 0.53
N SER A 247 11.75 15.31 0.97
CA SER A 247 11.04 14.65 2.07
C SER A 247 11.28 15.35 3.41
N ILE A 248 12.52 15.76 3.67
CA ILE A 248 12.88 16.55 4.86
C ILE A 248 12.22 17.94 4.84
N ALA A 249 12.16 18.60 3.67
CA ALA A 249 11.46 19.87 3.52
C ALA A 249 9.97 19.71 3.84
N LEU A 250 9.32 18.68 3.29
CA LEU A 250 7.90 18.40 3.54
C LEU A 250 7.64 17.99 5.01
N LEU A 251 8.57 17.26 5.64
CA LEU A 251 8.51 16.95 7.07
C LEU A 251 8.46 18.23 7.92
N LYS A 252 9.34 19.20 7.65
CA LYS A 252 9.35 20.49 8.36
C LYS A 252 8.04 21.25 8.16
N GLU A 253 7.49 21.23 6.96
CA GLU A 253 6.16 21.80 6.69
C GLU A 253 5.05 21.09 7.46
N ASN A 254 5.11 19.75 7.56
CA ASN A 254 4.16 18.96 8.35
C ASN A 254 4.26 19.29 9.85
N VAL A 255 5.46 19.52 10.41
CA VAL A 255 5.63 19.98 11.79
C VAL A 255 4.94 21.32 12.02
N LYS A 256 5.17 22.29 11.12
CA LYS A 256 4.49 23.60 11.14
C LYS A 256 2.98 23.48 11.04
N LEU A 257 2.48 22.65 10.12
CA LEU A 257 1.06 22.41 9.90
C LEU A 257 0.33 21.96 11.17
N ASN A 258 1.04 21.24 12.04
CA ASN A 258 0.49 20.71 13.29
C ASN A 258 0.82 21.57 14.53
N GLY A 259 1.52 22.70 14.36
CA GLY A 259 1.95 23.54 15.48
C GLY A 259 2.84 22.81 16.48
N LEU A 260 3.64 21.85 16.01
CA LEU A 260 4.56 21.07 16.83
C LEU A 260 5.87 21.86 17.06
N PRO A 261 6.57 21.62 18.18
CA PRO A 261 7.76 22.42 18.56
C PRO A 261 8.91 22.17 17.59
N GLU A 262 9.12 23.08 16.65
CA GLU A 262 10.18 23.01 15.62
C GLU A 262 11.57 22.96 16.26
N GLU A 263 11.76 23.65 17.37
CA GLU A 263 13.00 23.68 18.13
C GLU A 263 13.39 22.30 18.69
N ASN A 264 12.45 21.37 18.80
CA ASN A 264 12.70 20.00 19.26
C ASN A 264 13.05 19.03 18.12
N LEU A 265 12.95 19.48 16.87
CA LEU A 265 13.29 18.69 15.68
C LEU A 265 14.71 19.02 15.19
N ILE A 266 15.48 17.98 14.88
CA ILE A 266 16.73 18.04 14.13
C ILE A 266 16.54 17.19 12.88
N CYS A 267 16.84 17.75 11.71
CA CYS A 267 16.77 17.03 10.44
C CYS A 267 18.13 17.00 9.76
N GLU A 268 18.49 15.85 9.19
CA GLU A 268 19.63 15.74 8.28
C GLU A 268 19.24 15.08 6.97
N VAL A 269 19.69 15.67 5.86
CA VAL A 269 19.61 15.06 4.53
C VAL A 269 20.86 14.19 4.35
N LYS A 270 20.76 12.92 4.71
CA LYS A 270 21.92 12.00 4.74
C LYS A 270 21.46 10.55 4.59
N ASP A 271 22.33 9.70 4.05
CA ASP A 271 22.13 8.27 4.11
C ASP A 271 22.12 7.77 5.57
N ALA A 272 21.15 6.92 5.92
CA ALA A 272 20.97 6.47 7.30
C ALA A 272 22.15 5.62 7.81
N PHE A 273 22.83 4.85 6.93
CA PHE A 273 23.98 4.05 7.31
C PHE A 273 25.22 4.91 7.53
N GLU A 274 25.38 5.98 6.73
CA GLU A 274 26.43 6.98 6.95
C GLU A 274 26.20 7.76 8.25
N PHE A 275 24.98 8.25 8.47
CA PHE A 275 24.62 8.95 9.70
C PHE A 275 24.87 8.08 10.94
N HIS A 276 24.50 6.79 10.88
CA HIS A 276 24.75 5.85 11.97
C HIS A 276 26.25 5.77 12.35
N LYS A 277 27.15 5.67 11.36
CA LYS A 277 28.60 5.61 11.61
C LYS A 277 29.11 6.87 12.33
N GLU A 278 28.57 8.03 11.95
CA GLU A 278 28.92 9.31 12.56
C GLU A 278 28.49 9.37 14.03
N ILE A 279 27.22 9.10 14.33
CA ILE A 279 26.71 9.16 15.70
C ILE A 279 27.32 8.10 16.62
N ALA A 280 27.72 6.94 16.06
CA ALA A 280 28.45 5.91 16.80
C ALA A 280 29.82 6.43 17.26
N SER A 281 30.52 7.21 16.43
CA SER A 281 31.79 7.85 16.80
C SER A 281 31.62 8.93 17.88
N LEU A 282 30.48 9.62 17.86
CA LEU A 282 30.12 10.67 18.83
C LEU A 282 29.52 10.13 20.13
N ARG A 283 29.26 8.82 20.22
CA ARG A 283 28.59 8.16 21.36
C ARG A 283 27.25 8.79 21.73
N MET A 284 26.52 9.30 20.74
CA MET A 284 25.17 9.80 20.96
C MET A 284 24.26 8.64 21.34
N LYS A 285 23.34 8.88 22.28
CA LYS A 285 22.38 7.88 22.77
C LYS A 285 20.96 8.34 22.50
N PHE A 286 20.10 7.37 22.18
CA PHE A 286 18.68 7.59 21.94
C PHE A 286 17.87 6.62 22.79
N ASP A 287 16.73 7.07 23.29
CA ASP A 287 15.82 6.19 24.04
C ASP A 287 15.00 5.31 23.09
N PHE A 288 14.72 5.82 21.87
CA PHE A 288 14.01 5.10 20.82
C PHE A 288 14.68 5.31 19.47
N VAL A 289 14.82 4.21 18.72
CA VAL A 289 15.27 4.25 17.33
C VAL A 289 14.26 3.55 16.44
N ILE A 290 13.79 4.27 15.43
CA ILE A 290 12.83 3.83 14.42
C ILE A 290 13.63 3.59 13.14
N VAL A 291 13.45 2.41 12.55
CA VAL A 291 14.19 1.98 11.37
C VAL A 291 13.17 1.39 10.39
N ASP A 292 12.74 2.19 9.40
CA ASP A 292 11.77 1.78 8.37
C ASP A 292 12.37 1.88 6.95
N PRO A 293 13.36 1.03 6.61
CA PRO A 293 14.04 1.12 5.33
C PRO A 293 13.13 0.67 4.17
N PRO A 294 13.40 1.11 2.94
CA PRO A 294 12.74 0.57 1.76
C PRO A 294 12.98 -0.96 1.64
N SER A 295 12.08 -1.67 0.97
CA SER A 295 12.18 -3.13 0.80
C SER A 295 13.52 -3.53 0.15
N VAL A 296 14.35 -4.21 0.93
CA VAL A 296 15.69 -4.67 0.53
C VAL A 296 15.61 -5.99 -0.25
N VAL A 297 14.61 -6.83 0.05
CA VAL A 297 14.34 -8.09 -0.68
C VAL A 297 13.34 -7.80 -1.79
N ARG A 298 13.70 -8.08 -3.04
CA ARG A 298 12.76 -8.05 -4.19
C ARG A 298 12.50 -9.44 -4.76
N ARG A 299 13.47 -10.35 -4.62
CA ARG A 299 13.38 -11.77 -5.00
C ARG A 299 13.88 -12.63 -3.85
N ALA A 300 13.45 -13.89 -3.81
CA ALA A 300 13.93 -14.86 -2.81
C ALA A 300 15.47 -15.01 -2.81
N SER A 301 16.11 -14.82 -3.96
CA SER A 301 17.58 -14.83 -4.10
C SER A 301 18.29 -13.68 -3.38
N ASP A 302 17.59 -12.57 -3.10
CA ASP A 302 18.17 -11.38 -2.48
C ASP A 302 18.15 -11.47 -0.94
N LEU A 303 17.69 -12.61 -0.38
CA LEU A 303 17.46 -12.80 1.06
C LEU A 303 18.73 -12.66 1.88
N ASP A 304 19.84 -13.30 1.48
CA ASP A 304 21.06 -13.30 2.28
C ASP A 304 21.70 -11.90 2.38
N ASP A 305 21.64 -11.12 1.29
CA ASP A 305 22.16 -9.76 1.30
C ASP A 305 21.26 -8.80 2.07
N ALA A 306 19.95 -8.97 1.99
CA ALA A 306 19.02 -8.22 2.82
C ALA A 306 19.17 -8.55 4.31
N LEU A 307 19.40 -9.82 4.67
CA LEU A 307 19.68 -10.22 6.04
C LEU A 307 20.96 -9.57 6.56
N LYS A 308 22.02 -9.46 5.75
CA LYS A 308 23.23 -8.73 6.16
C LYS A 308 22.94 -7.26 6.46
N ILE A 309 22.19 -6.59 5.59
CA ILE A 309 21.81 -5.19 5.75
C ILE A 309 20.95 -5.00 7.02
N ILE A 310 19.90 -5.81 7.21
CA ILE A 310 19.01 -5.74 8.37
C ILE A 310 19.75 -6.11 9.66
N CYS A 311 20.56 -7.18 9.66
CA CYS A 311 21.33 -7.56 10.84
C CYS A 311 22.37 -6.49 11.20
N SER A 312 22.95 -5.80 10.20
CA SER A 312 23.84 -4.67 10.47
C SER A 312 23.11 -3.54 11.19
N SER A 313 21.86 -3.21 10.80
CA SER A 313 21.11 -2.12 11.42
C SER A 313 20.62 -2.42 12.83
N VAL A 314 20.41 -3.70 13.17
CA VAL A 314 20.08 -4.14 14.54
C VAL A 314 21.31 -4.13 15.46
N LYS A 315 22.52 -4.33 14.91
CA LYS A 315 23.79 -4.30 15.67
C LYS A 315 24.29 -2.89 15.99
N TRP A 316 23.52 -1.87 15.62
CA TRP A 316 23.89 -0.47 15.76
C TRP A 316 24.01 0.04 17.20
N GLY A 317 23.60 -0.73 18.22
CA GLY A 317 24.00 -0.50 19.61
C GLY A 317 23.79 0.95 20.10
N PHE A 318 22.61 1.50 19.77
CA PHE A 318 22.20 2.86 20.11
C PHE A 318 22.05 3.10 21.62
#